data_AF-A0A959WG12-F1
#
_entry.id   AF-A0A959WG12-F1
#
_cell.length_a   1.000
_cell.length_b   1.000
_cell.length_c   1.000
_cell.angle_alpha   90.00
_cell.angle_beta   90.00
_cell.angle_gamma   90.00
#
_symmetry.space_group_name_H-M   'P 1'
#
loop_
_entity.id
_entity.type
_entity.pdbx_description
1 polymer ?
#
loop_
_entity_poly.entity_id
_entity_poly.type
_entity_poly.pdbx_seq_one_letter_code
_entity_poly.pdbx_strand_id
1 'polypeptide(L)'
;MADYGHDLEFGIFIPPVADQVSGVVELAKVADVLALDLVTFQDHPYQAKFLDSWTLLSSLAGETSNIRLALNVANLPLRPPAVLARSVASLDVISGGRAELGLGAGAFWDGVASMGGEKRTPGQGVDQLAEAIEIIRSFWDMENRSVNFEGEYYQVKGAHPGPEPVHPIGLWLGAYKPRMLALTGSKADGWIPSTGYADPPELPEMNARIDEAAREAGRDPGEIRRMYNLLGSFGSGEGWPVGDPGDWAEQLATLTLEQGMSSYILSVSSEEVLRTFAEEVAPAVRELVEAGRAQGLTAEKDSAGSVEEKPPVTAPPASSVPFGEGNGTAFAATPTPDDGSRLSSEKPWDDSTRPEGPVADPDRLYSPDEQAAGKHLIDVHDGLRQELEQLRGLVAQVEQGKVEADEVRSYINRMTIRQNNWTLGVYCESYCRIVTGHHTLEDRSVFPHLRSSVPELSPVLDRLGDEHEVITELLEGVDQALVKLVSGESGGMAEVRKAVDLLTDALRSHFSYEERELIEPLARVGFY
;
A
#
# COMPACT_ATOMS: atom_id res chain seq x y z
N MET A 1 -16.27 -23.84 8.33
CA MET A 1 -16.46 -22.54 7.65
C MET A 1 -15.49 -22.48 6.48
N ALA A 2 -15.87 -21.84 5.37
CA ALA A 2 -14.97 -21.61 4.23
C ALA A 2 -14.10 -20.37 4.40
N ASP A 3 -14.31 -19.59 5.47
CA ASP A 3 -13.40 -18.53 5.89
C ASP A 3 -12.07 -19.15 6.35
N TYR A 4 -11.01 -18.91 5.57
CA TYR A 4 -9.65 -19.38 5.85
C TYR A 4 -8.92 -18.50 6.88
N GLY A 5 -9.58 -17.47 7.44
CA GLY A 5 -9.01 -16.60 8.47
C GLY A 5 -8.01 -15.56 7.95
N HIS A 6 -7.92 -15.38 6.63
CA HIS A 6 -7.06 -14.39 6.02
C HIS A 6 -7.48 -12.96 6.41
N ASP A 7 -6.48 -12.09 6.57
CA ASP A 7 -6.69 -10.64 6.61
C ASP A 7 -7.23 -10.16 5.26
N LEU A 8 -8.07 -9.13 5.32
CA LEU A 8 -8.65 -8.53 4.13
C LEU A 8 -7.67 -7.59 3.44
N GLU A 9 -7.57 -7.73 2.12
CA GLU A 9 -6.78 -6.86 1.25
C GLU A 9 -7.69 -6.20 0.20
N PHE A 10 -7.43 -4.93 -0.08
CA PHE A 10 -8.12 -4.16 -1.10
C PHE A 10 -7.11 -3.54 -2.05
N GLY A 11 -7.36 -3.69 -3.33
CA GLY A 11 -6.47 -3.17 -4.36
C GLY A 11 -7.22 -2.67 -5.58
N ILE A 12 -6.44 -2.17 -6.52
CA ILE A 12 -6.95 -1.72 -7.80
C ILE A 12 -6.25 -2.39 -8.97
N PHE A 13 -6.98 -2.50 -10.06
CA PHE A 13 -6.49 -2.91 -11.36
C PHE A 13 -6.60 -1.73 -12.33
N ILE A 14 -5.50 -1.37 -12.97
CA ILE A 14 -5.48 -0.27 -13.95
C ILE A 14 -5.01 -0.83 -15.30
N PRO A 15 -5.79 -0.67 -16.38
CA PRO A 15 -5.29 -0.94 -17.72
C PRO A 15 -4.09 -0.02 -18.06
N PRO A 16 -2.92 -0.55 -18.46
CA PRO A 16 -1.71 0.26 -18.65
C PRO A 16 -1.72 1.00 -20.01
N VAL A 17 -2.73 1.83 -20.28
CA VAL A 17 -2.90 2.49 -21.58
C VAL A 17 -1.87 3.60 -21.79
N ALA A 18 -1.11 3.52 -22.88
CA ALA A 18 0.06 4.37 -23.12
C ALA A 18 -0.28 5.85 -23.36
N ASP A 19 -1.44 6.16 -23.94
CA ASP A 19 -1.91 7.54 -24.15
C ASP A 19 -2.52 8.17 -22.89
N GLN A 20 -2.63 7.40 -21.79
CA GLN A 20 -3.14 7.85 -20.49
C GLN A 20 -2.12 7.65 -19.37
N VAL A 21 -0.82 7.58 -19.68
CA VAL A 21 0.26 7.29 -18.71
C VAL A 21 0.18 8.13 -17.44
N SER A 22 -0.09 9.44 -17.55
CA SER A 22 -0.22 10.31 -16.38
C SER A 22 -1.39 9.91 -15.49
N GLY A 23 -2.53 9.53 -16.07
CA GLY A 23 -3.69 9.05 -15.31
C GLY A 23 -3.47 7.68 -14.69
N VAL A 24 -2.68 6.82 -15.34
CA VAL A 24 -2.30 5.51 -14.78
C VAL A 24 -1.41 5.68 -13.54
N VAL A 25 -0.39 6.54 -13.62
CA VAL A 25 0.53 6.83 -12.49
C VAL A 25 -0.19 7.57 -11.36
N GLU A 26 -0.84 8.70 -11.69
CA GLU A 26 -2.17 9.08 -11.23
C GLU A 26 -2.82 8.24 -10.12
N LEU A 27 -3.60 7.27 -10.61
CA LEU A 27 -4.42 6.38 -9.82
C LEU A 27 -3.60 5.46 -8.92
N ALA A 28 -2.42 5.01 -9.35
CA ALA A 28 -1.54 4.18 -8.53
C ALA A 28 -1.06 4.93 -7.27
N LYS A 29 -0.71 6.21 -7.41
CA LYS A 29 -0.30 7.06 -6.29
C LYS A 29 -1.47 7.41 -5.38
N VAL A 30 -2.65 7.67 -5.94
CA VAL A 30 -3.85 7.88 -5.11
C VAL A 30 -4.18 6.62 -4.30
N ALA A 31 -4.07 5.43 -4.89
CA ALA A 31 -4.27 4.17 -4.16
C ALA A 31 -3.26 4.00 -3.01
N ASP A 32 -1.99 4.37 -3.23
CA ASP A 32 -0.95 4.35 -2.20
C ASP A 32 -1.28 5.30 -1.03
N VAL A 33 -1.69 6.54 -1.34
CA VAL A 33 -2.09 7.54 -0.34
C VAL A 33 -3.34 7.12 0.44
N LEU A 34 -4.27 6.41 -0.21
CA LEU A 34 -5.48 5.89 0.41
C LEU A 34 -5.28 4.55 1.15
N ALA A 35 -4.02 4.14 1.32
CA ALA A 35 -3.64 2.93 2.04
C ALA A 35 -4.32 1.66 1.50
N LEU A 36 -4.50 1.58 0.17
CA LEU A 36 -4.82 0.31 -0.47
C LEU A 36 -3.60 -0.60 -0.49
N ASP A 37 -3.84 -1.91 -0.42
CA ASP A 37 -2.80 -2.93 -0.26
C ASP A 37 -2.06 -3.24 -1.56
N LEU A 38 -2.72 -3.04 -2.71
CA LEU A 38 -2.25 -3.55 -4.00
C LEU A 38 -2.65 -2.69 -5.20
N VAL A 39 -1.72 -2.44 -6.11
CA VAL A 39 -2.01 -1.96 -7.48
C VAL A 39 -1.49 -2.97 -8.50
N THR A 40 -2.35 -3.32 -9.45
CA THR A 40 -2.08 -4.37 -10.41
C THR A 40 -2.30 -3.96 -11.86
N PHE A 41 -1.52 -4.57 -12.75
CA PHE A 41 -1.57 -4.31 -14.18
C PHE A 41 -1.58 -5.60 -14.97
N GLN A 42 -2.41 -5.68 -16.00
CA GLN A 42 -2.36 -6.82 -16.93
C GLN A 42 -1.08 -6.81 -17.77
N ASP A 43 -0.53 -7.98 -18.08
CA ASP A 43 0.63 -8.13 -18.96
C ASP A 43 0.20 -8.64 -20.34
N HIS A 44 -0.06 -7.72 -21.27
CA HIS A 44 -0.39 -8.06 -22.66
C HIS A 44 0.61 -7.39 -23.62
N PRO A 45 1.87 -7.87 -23.72
CA PRO A 45 2.92 -7.20 -24.49
C PRO A 45 2.61 -7.01 -25.99
N TYR A 46 1.71 -7.82 -26.54
CA TYR A 46 1.23 -7.73 -27.93
C TYR A 46 0.15 -6.66 -28.15
N GLN A 47 -0.36 -6.02 -27.10
CA GLN A 47 -1.34 -4.94 -27.24
C GLN A 47 -0.62 -3.61 -27.45
N ALA A 48 -0.57 -3.13 -28.69
CA ALA A 48 0.19 -1.94 -29.07
C ALA A 48 -0.23 -0.64 -28.37
N LYS A 49 -1.42 -0.60 -27.77
CA LYS A 49 -1.91 0.55 -26.99
C LYS A 49 -1.42 0.56 -25.54
N PHE A 50 -0.84 -0.53 -25.06
CA PHE A 50 -0.41 -0.66 -23.67
C PHE A 50 1.07 -0.37 -23.52
N LEU A 51 1.43 0.15 -22.34
CA LEU A 51 2.80 0.16 -21.87
C LEU A 51 3.27 -1.28 -21.60
N ASP A 52 4.58 -1.50 -21.64
CA ASP A 52 5.15 -2.70 -21.02
C ASP A 52 4.94 -2.60 -19.50
N SER A 53 4.11 -3.49 -18.96
CA SER A 53 3.69 -3.45 -17.56
C SER A 53 4.86 -3.62 -16.59
N TRP A 54 5.94 -4.26 -17.02
CA TRP A 54 7.11 -4.46 -16.17
C TRP A 54 7.96 -3.19 -16.03
N THR A 55 8.11 -2.45 -17.13
CA THR A 55 8.69 -1.11 -17.14
C THR A 55 7.85 -0.14 -16.30
N LEU A 56 6.52 -0.22 -16.42
CA LEU A 56 5.60 0.59 -15.62
C LEU A 56 5.74 0.29 -14.12
N LEU A 57 5.74 -0.98 -13.71
CA LEU A 57 5.93 -1.36 -12.30
C LEU A 57 7.27 -0.87 -11.74
N SER A 58 8.34 -0.98 -12.53
CA SER A 58 9.66 -0.47 -12.13
C SER A 58 9.67 1.05 -11.92
N SER A 59 8.90 1.79 -12.72
CA SER A 59 8.72 3.23 -12.53
C SER A 59 7.91 3.53 -11.27
N LEU A 60 6.81 2.80 -11.05
CA LEU A 60 5.93 2.99 -9.90
C LEU A 60 6.59 2.64 -8.57
N ALA A 61 7.57 1.74 -8.56
CA ALA A 61 8.36 1.43 -7.37
C ALA A 61 9.06 2.67 -6.78
N GLY A 62 9.48 3.63 -7.62
CA GLY A 62 10.08 4.89 -7.17
C GLY A 62 9.07 6.03 -6.93
N GLU A 63 7.81 5.84 -7.31
CA GLU A 63 6.75 6.86 -7.22
C GLU A 63 5.73 6.56 -6.11
N THR A 64 5.85 5.40 -5.46
CA THR A 64 4.97 4.91 -4.39
C THR A 64 5.80 4.34 -3.24
N SER A 65 5.25 4.35 -2.04
CA SER A 65 5.98 3.99 -0.82
C SER A 65 5.47 2.74 -0.12
N ASN A 66 4.16 2.46 -0.14
CA ASN A 66 3.56 1.41 0.68
C ASN A 66 2.84 0.33 -0.15
N ILE A 67 2.13 0.74 -1.21
CA ILE A 67 1.31 -0.15 -2.00
C ILE A 67 2.13 -1.25 -2.68
N ARG A 68 1.64 -2.49 -2.65
CA ARG A 68 2.27 -3.59 -3.38
C ARG A 68 2.01 -3.49 -4.89
N LEU A 69 2.96 -3.99 -5.66
CA LEU A 69 3.06 -3.85 -7.10
C LEU A 69 3.04 -5.24 -7.75
N ALA A 70 2.01 -5.52 -8.56
CA ALA A 70 1.89 -6.85 -9.19
C ALA A 70 1.49 -6.82 -10.67
N LEU A 71 1.99 -7.82 -11.40
CA LEU A 71 1.36 -8.21 -12.66
C LEU A 71 0.12 -9.08 -12.36
N ASN A 72 -0.97 -8.81 -13.06
CA ASN A 72 -2.26 -9.50 -12.90
C ASN A 72 -2.84 -9.87 -14.28
N VAL A 73 -2.37 -10.94 -14.91
CA VAL A 73 -1.20 -11.78 -14.55
C VAL A 73 -0.13 -11.66 -15.64
N ALA A 74 1.12 -12.01 -15.31
CA ALA A 74 2.26 -12.04 -16.22
C ALA A 74 2.04 -13.04 -17.38
N ASN A 75 2.48 -12.66 -18.58
CA ASN A 75 2.40 -13.51 -19.77
C ASN A 75 3.62 -14.43 -19.83
N LEU A 76 3.56 -15.58 -19.14
CA LEU A 76 4.69 -16.53 -19.05
C LEU A 76 5.30 -16.90 -20.42
N PRO A 77 4.53 -17.16 -21.49
CA PRO A 77 5.11 -17.48 -22.80
C PRO A 77 6.06 -16.43 -23.39
N LEU A 78 5.99 -15.18 -22.93
CA LEU A 78 6.88 -14.08 -23.35
C LEU A 78 7.89 -13.67 -22.27
N ARG A 79 7.89 -14.33 -21.10
CA ARG A 79 8.71 -14.01 -19.94
C ARG A 79 9.46 -15.28 -19.48
N PRO A 80 10.68 -15.57 -19.96
CA PRO A 80 11.42 -16.76 -19.55
C PRO A 80 11.54 -16.86 -18.01
N PRO A 81 11.23 -18.01 -17.39
CA PRO A 81 10.99 -18.08 -15.93
C PRO A 81 12.19 -17.69 -15.09
N ALA A 82 13.41 -18.08 -15.48
CA ALA A 82 14.63 -17.68 -14.79
C ALA A 82 14.86 -16.15 -14.82
N VAL A 83 14.54 -15.51 -15.95
CA VAL A 83 14.63 -14.05 -16.09
C VAL A 83 13.54 -13.37 -15.28
N LEU A 84 12.31 -13.88 -15.36
CA LEU A 84 11.17 -13.37 -14.61
C LEU A 84 11.43 -13.45 -13.10
N ALA A 85 11.92 -14.58 -12.58
CA ALA A 85 12.25 -14.76 -11.17
C ALA A 85 13.24 -13.69 -10.68
N ARG A 86 14.34 -13.51 -11.43
CA ARG A 86 15.35 -12.48 -11.12
C ARG A 86 14.77 -11.09 -11.18
N SER A 87 13.92 -10.81 -12.18
CA SER A 87 13.30 -9.50 -12.33
C SER A 87 12.35 -9.17 -11.19
N VAL A 88 11.52 -10.11 -10.75
CA VAL A 88 10.58 -9.89 -9.64
C VAL A 88 11.34 -9.71 -8.34
N ALA A 89 12.37 -10.53 -8.06
CA ALA A 89 13.24 -10.32 -6.91
C ALA A 89 13.97 -8.97 -6.95
N SER A 90 14.37 -8.51 -8.13
CA SER A 90 14.98 -7.19 -8.28
C SER A 90 13.99 -6.06 -8.00
N LEU A 91 12.75 -6.17 -8.49
CA LEU A 91 11.69 -5.21 -8.18
C LEU A 91 11.39 -5.22 -6.68
N ASP A 92 11.41 -6.39 -6.05
CA ASP A 92 11.20 -6.53 -4.61
C ASP A 92 12.26 -5.75 -3.81
N VAL A 93 13.53 -5.93 -4.15
CA VAL A 93 14.64 -5.16 -3.57
C VAL A 93 14.51 -3.66 -3.84
N ILE A 94 14.16 -3.26 -5.07
CA ILE A 94 14.02 -1.85 -5.44
C ILE A 94 12.86 -1.18 -4.68
N SER A 95 11.76 -1.91 -4.51
CA SER A 95 10.55 -1.40 -3.89
C SER A 95 10.55 -1.50 -2.37
N GLY A 96 11.53 -2.20 -1.77
CA GLY A 96 11.61 -2.42 -0.33
C GLY A 96 10.66 -3.50 0.19
N GLY A 97 10.42 -4.57 -0.58
CA GLY A 97 9.57 -5.68 -0.16
C GLY A 97 8.12 -5.60 -0.65
N ARG A 98 7.85 -4.92 -1.77
CA ARG A 98 6.48 -4.65 -2.25
C ARG A 98 6.13 -5.35 -3.57
N ALA A 99 6.97 -6.25 -4.07
CA ALA A 99 6.71 -6.88 -5.37
C ALA A 99 5.96 -8.21 -5.23
N GLU A 100 4.93 -8.40 -6.06
CA GLU A 100 4.12 -9.61 -6.09
C GLU A 100 3.99 -10.16 -7.52
N LEU A 101 3.72 -11.45 -7.68
CA LEU A 101 3.66 -12.09 -9.00
C LEU A 101 2.35 -12.85 -9.24
N GLY A 102 1.41 -12.23 -9.95
CA GLY A 102 0.41 -12.98 -10.69
C GLY A 102 1.03 -13.59 -11.94
N LEU A 103 0.85 -14.90 -12.16
CA LEU A 103 1.42 -15.65 -13.29
C LEU A 103 0.33 -16.39 -14.07
N GLY A 104 0.34 -16.26 -15.41
CA GLY A 104 -0.60 -16.92 -16.30
C GLY A 104 0.08 -17.83 -17.31
N ALA A 105 -0.60 -18.93 -17.67
CA ALA A 105 -0.14 -19.85 -18.71
C ALA A 105 -0.14 -19.25 -20.14
N GLY A 106 -0.77 -18.08 -20.32
CA GLY A 106 -0.99 -17.44 -21.61
C GLY A 106 -2.32 -17.83 -22.26
N ALA A 107 -3.09 -16.83 -22.72
CA ALA A 107 -4.42 -17.04 -23.32
C ALA A 107 -4.51 -16.66 -24.80
N PHE A 108 -3.73 -15.67 -25.25
CA PHE A 108 -3.79 -15.13 -26.61
C PHE A 108 -2.60 -15.58 -27.46
N TRP A 109 -2.62 -16.83 -27.90
CA TRP A 109 -1.51 -17.48 -28.59
C TRP A 109 -1.10 -16.82 -29.91
N ASP A 110 -2.02 -16.16 -30.63
CA ASP A 110 -1.67 -15.41 -31.84
C ASP A 110 -0.82 -14.18 -31.52
N GLY A 111 -1.16 -13.45 -30.47
CA GLY A 111 -0.37 -12.32 -29.97
C GLY A 111 1.00 -12.77 -29.47
N VAL A 112 1.04 -13.83 -28.66
CA VAL A 112 2.29 -14.45 -28.18
C VAL A 112 3.20 -14.83 -29.35
N ALA A 113 2.67 -15.52 -30.35
CA ALA A 113 3.45 -15.95 -31.52
C ALA A 113 3.97 -14.79 -32.36
N SER A 114 3.20 -13.71 -32.48
CA SER A 114 3.62 -12.52 -33.21
C SER A 114 4.85 -11.84 -32.59
N MET A 115 5.09 -12.07 -31.30
CA MET A 115 6.23 -11.55 -30.54
C MET A 115 7.33 -12.60 -30.30
N GLY A 116 7.29 -13.73 -31.03
CA GLY A 116 8.32 -14.77 -30.98
C GLY A 116 8.10 -15.86 -29.92
N GLY A 117 7.00 -15.84 -29.18
CA GLY A 117 6.63 -16.92 -28.28
C GLY A 117 6.14 -18.16 -29.03
N GLU A 118 6.37 -19.35 -28.48
CA GLU A 118 5.93 -20.58 -29.10
C GLU A 118 4.43 -20.82 -28.83
N LYS A 119 3.64 -21.15 -29.87
CA LYS A 119 2.23 -21.53 -29.66
C LYS A 119 2.14 -22.90 -29.01
N ARG A 120 1.35 -22.99 -27.95
CA ARG A 120 1.09 -24.25 -27.24
C ARG A 120 -0.39 -24.56 -27.18
N THR A 121 -0.71 -25.83 -27.00
CA THR A 121 -2.06 -26.23 -26.62
C THR A 121 -2.35 -25.79 -25.18
N PRO A 122 -3.63 -25.65 -24.77
CA PRO A 122 -3.95 -25.29 -23.39
C PRO A 122 -3.33 -26.23 -22.35
N GLY A 123 -3.29 -27.54 -22.62
CA GLY A 123 -2.66 -28.52 -21.72
C GLY A 123 -1.16 -28.29 -21.55
N GLN A 124 -0.44 -28.12 -22.66
CA GLN A 124 0.99 -27.79 -22.65
C GLN A 124 1.28 -26.45 -21.96
N GLY A 125 0.36 -25.48 -22.03
CA GLY A 125 0.47 -24.22 -21.28
C GLY A 125 0.42 -24.43 -19.77
N VAL A 126 -0.43 -25.34 -19.27
CA VAL A 126 -0.47 -25.71 -17.84
C VAL A 126 0.81 -26.45 -17.43
N ASP A 127 1.28 -27.39 -18.26
CA ASP A 127 2.50 -28.16 -17.97
C ASP A 127 3.74 -27.26 -17.97
N GLN A 128 3.83 -26.31 -18.92
CA GLN A 128 4.85 -25.26 -18.94
C GLN A 128 4.80 -24.37 -17.69
N LEU A 129 3.60 -23.96 -17.26
CA LEU A 129 3.44 -23.14 -16.06
C LEU A 129 3.92 -23.88 -14.80
N ALA A 130 3.65 -25.18 -14.68
CA ALA A 130 4.10 -25.98 -13.56
C ALA A 130 5.64 -26.01 -13.46
N GLU A 131 6.35 -26.23 -14.58
CA GLU A 131 7.82 -26.14 -14.62
C GLU A 131 8.33 -24.74 -14.29
N ALA A 132 7.66 -23.69 -14.79
CA ALA A 132 8.05 -22.31 -14.52
C ALA A 132 7.99 -21.96 -13.04
N ILE A 133 6.95 -22.40 -12.31
CA ILE A 133 6.82 -22.15 -10.87
C ILE A 133 7.98 -22.79 -10.09
N GLU A 134 8.37 -24.02 -10.44
CA GLU A 134 9.51 -24.70 -9.81
C GLU A 134 10.82 -23.95 -10.04
N ILE A 135 11.06 -23.49 -11.28
CA ILE A 135 12.22 -22.66 -11.59
C ILE A 135 12.19 -21.36 -10.79
N ILE A 136 11.07 -20.64 -10.79
CA ILE A 136 10.94 -19.35 -10.12
C ILE A 136 11.23 -19.49 -8.61
N ARG A 137 10.59 -20.45 -7.94
CA ARG A 137 10.84 -20.71 -6.51
C ARG A 137 12.30 -21.11 -6.24
N SER A 138 12.91 -21.91 -7.11
CA SER A 138 14.33 -22.28 -6.97
C SER A 138 15.27 -21.07 -7.05
N PHE A 139 14.90 -20.03 -7.80
CA PHE A 139 15.67 -18.79 -7.90
C PHE A 139 15.51 -17.87 -6.69
N TRP A 140 14.39 -17.98 -5.96
CA TRP A 140 14.10 -17.19 -4.75
C TRP A 140 14.56 -17.88 -3.47
N ASP A 141 14.81 -19.19 -3.51
CA ASP A 141 15.40 -19.94 -2.39
C ASP A 141 16.92 -19.75 -2.35
N MET A 142 17.38 -18.97 -1.37
CA MET A 142 18.80 -18.63 -1.18
C MET A 142 19.64 -19.77 -0.56
N GLU A 143 19.02 -20.87 -0.12
CA GLU A 143 19.79 -22.08 0.24
C GLU A 143 20.43 -22.71 -1.01
N ASN A 144 19.85 -22.46 -2.19
CA ASN A 144 20.40 -22.92 -3.45
C ASN A 144 21.66 -22.13 -3.81
N ARG A 145 22.77 -22.83 -4.02
CA ARG A 145 24.00 -22.21 -4.57
C ARG A 145 24.01 -22.17 -6.10
N SER A 146 23.21 -23.04 -6.71
CA SER A 146 23.08 -23.16 -8.16
C SER A 146 21.75 -23.83 -8.50
N VAL A 147 20.98 -23.19 -9.38
CA VAL A 147 19.73 -23.70 -9.91
C VAL A 147 20.01 -24.55 -11.16
N ASN A 148 19.52 -25.78 -11.12
CA ASN A 148 19.53 -26.71 -12.25
C ASN A 148 18.11 -27.25 -12.44
N PHE A 149 17.62 -27.23 -13.66
CA PHE A 149 16.29 -27.71 -14.01
C PHE A 149 16.32 -28.35 -15.40
N GLU A 150 15.74 -29.54 -15.53
CA GLU A 150 15.65 -30.28 -16.79
C GLU A 150 14.21 -30.74 -16.98
N GLY A 151 13.39 -29.88 -17.59
CA GLY A 151 12.01 -30.18 -17.95
C GLY A 151 11.81 -30.34 -19.45
N GLU A 152 10.56 -30.59 -19.84
CA GLU A 152 10.12 -30.65 -21.22
C GLU A 152 10.15 -29.27 -21.89
N TYR A 153 9.81 -28.22 -21.13
CA TYR A 153 9.66 -26.87 -21.66
C TYR A 153 10.82 -25.94 -21.33
N TYR A 154 11.49 -26.16 -20.20
CA TYR A 154 12.59 -25.32 -19.75
C TYR A 154 13.83 -26.12 -19.35
N GLN A 155 14.99 -25.51 -19.58
CA GLN A 155 16.27 -26.01 -19.10
C GLN A 155 17.05 -24.87 -18.43
N VAL A 156 17.51 -25.12 -17.21
CA VAL A 156 18.42 -24.23 -16.47
C VAL A 156 19.64 -25.05 -16.07
N LYS A 157 20.85 -24.57 -16.39
CA LYS A 157 22.10 -25.29 -16.13
C LYS A 157 23.07 -24.37 -15.42
N GLY A 158 23.30 -24.63 -14.14
CA GLY A 158 24.31 -23.93 -13.36
C GLY A 158 23.98 -22.45 -13.08
N ALA A 159 22.71 -22.03 -13.14
CA ALA A 159 22.39 -20.63 -12.92
C ALA A 159 22.56 -20.27 -11.44
N HIS A 160 22.99 -19.06 -11.13
CA HIS A 160 23.07 -18.59 -9.75
C HIS A 160 21.77 -17.86 -9.38
N PRO A 161 21.13 -18.22 -8.26
CA PRO A 161 19.97 -17.48 -7.77
C PRO A 161 20.37 -16.07 -7.32
N GLY A 162 19.38 -15.20 -7.17
CA GLY A 162 19.56 -13.83 -6.73
C GLY A 162 19.09 -12.75 -7.72
N PRO A 163 18.82 -11.51 -7.24
CA PRO A 163 19.01 -11.07 -5.85
C PRO A 163 18.06 -11.77 -4.87
N GLU A 164 18.43 -11.81 -3.59
CA GLU A 164 17.55 -12.31 -2.53
C GLU A 164 16.34 -11.38 -2.41
N PRO A 165 15.10 -11.90 -2.54
CA PRO A 165 13.91 -11.12 -2.22
C PRO A 165 13.97 -10.60 -0.79
N VAL A 166 13.46 -9.38 -0.57
CA VAL A 166 13.34 -8.77 0.75
C VAL A 166 12.26 -9.48 1.57
N HIS A 167 11.22 -10.00 0.90
CA HIS A 167 10.16 -10.77 1.54
C HIS A 167 9.79 -12.03 0.74
N PRO A 168 9.04 -12.98 1.33
CA PRO A 168 8.46 -14.10 0.61
C PRO A 168 7.42 -13.64 -0.43
N ILE A 169 7.86 -13.39 -1.66
CA ILE A 169 7.01 -12.94 -2.77
C ILE A 169 5.88 -13.95 -3.02
N GLY A 170 4.64 -13.46 -3.04
CA GLY A 170 3.46 -14.25 -3.39
C GLY A 170 3.40 -14.58 -4.88
N LEU A 171 3.10 -15.83 -5.18
CA LEU A 171 2.85 -16.31 -6.54
C LEU A 171 1.38 -16.70 -6.72
N TRP A 172 0.65 -15.91 -7.53
CA TRP A 172 -0.80 -16.07 -7.71
C TRP A 172 -1.14 -16.55 -9.12
N LEU A 173 -2.18 -17.37 -9.26
CA LEU A 173 -2.61 -17.87 -10.57
C LEU A 173 -4.03 -17.42 -10.92
N GLY A 174 -4.19 -16.86 -12.13
CA GLY A 174 -5.49 -16.66 -12.77
C GLY A 174 -5.99 -17.96 -13.38
N ALA A 175 -6.77 -18.72 -12.63
CA ALA A 175 -7.16 -20.10 -12.96
C ALA A 175 -8.68 -20.30 -13.03
N TYR A 176 -9.15 -21.04 -14.02
CA TYR A 176 -10.59 -21.29 -14.22
C TYR A 176 -10.94 -22.76 -14.49
N LYS A 177 -10.08 -23.51 -15.18
CA LYS A 177 -10.35 -24.89 -15.58
C LYS A 177 -9.75 -25.89 -14.59
N PRO A 178 -10.30 -27.12 -14.46
CA PRO A 178 -9.93 -28.05 -13.39
C PRO A 178 -8.43 -28.29 -13.22
N ARG A 179 -7.67 -28.48 -14.33
CA ARG A 179 -6.21 -28.67 -14.26
C ARG A 179 -5.46 -27.43 -13.72
N MET A 180 -5.91 -26.23 -14.07
CA MET A 180 -5.32 -24.99 -13.56
C MET A 180 -5.67 -24.76 -12.09
N LEU A 181 -6.91 -25.05 -11.67
CA LEU A 181 -7.32 -24.97 -10.27
C LEU A 181 -6.55 -25.97 -9.39
N ALA A 182 -6.30 -27.18 -9.89
CA ALA A 182 -5.46 -28.15 -9.20
C ALA A 182 -3.99 -27.69 -9.11
N LEU A 183 -3.47 -27.05 -10.16
CA LEU A 183 -2.13 -26.45 -10.12
C LEU A 183 -2.05 -25.32 -9.09
N THR A 184 -3.09 -24.48 -8.99
CA THR A 184 -3.20 -23.43 -7.95
C THR A 184 -3.11 -24.04 -6.55
N GLY A 185 -3.92 -25.05 -6.26
CA GLY A 185 -3.89 -25.73 -4.95
C GLY A 185 -2.52 -26.31 -4.59
N SER A 186 -1.89 -26.97 -5.56
CA SER A 186 -0.64 -27.69 -5.31
C SER A 186 0.61 -26.81 -5.28
N LYS A 187 0.64 -25.64 -5.96
CA LYS A 187 1.89 -24.87 -6.16
C LYS A 187 1.81 -23.35 -5.95
N ALA A 188 0.62 -22.75 -5.90
CA ALA A 188 0.47 -21.30 -5.81
C ALA A 188 0.20 -20.82 -4.37
N ASP A 189 0.43 -19.53 -4.12
CA ASP A 189 0.14 -18.85 -2.86
C ASP A 189 -1.16 -18.07 -2.94
N GLY A 190 -1.72 -17.90 -4.14
CA GLY A 190 -2.98 -17.20 -4.36
C GLY A 190 -3.74 -17.65 -5.60
N TRP A 191 -5.06 -17.49 -5.55
CA TRP A 191 -5.97 -17.66 -6.68
C TRP A 191 -6.65 -16.32 -6.99
N ILE A 192 -6.56 -15.86 -8.25
CA ILE A 192 -7.09 -14.55 -8.67
C ILE A 192 -7.98 -14.65 -9.92
N PRO A 193 -9.22 -15.17 -9.79
CA PRO A 193 -10.22 -15.11 -10.85
C PRO A 193 -10.78 -13.69 -11.04
N SER A 194 -11.52 -13.50 -12.12
CA SER A 194 -12.27 -12.26 -12.39
C SER A 194 -13.77 -12.51 -12.49
N THR A 195 -14.56 -11.55 -12.02
CA THR A 195 -16.02 -11.49 -12.25
C THR A 195 -16.31 -11.59 -13.76
N GLY A 196 -17.30 -12.39 -14.16
CA GLY A 196 -17.62 -12.67 -15.57
C GLY A 196 -16.88 -13.87 -16.17
N TYR A 197 -15.86 -14.40 -15.50
CA TYR A 197 -15.23 -15.69 -15.83
C TYR A 197 -15.39 -16.75 -14.74
N ALA A 198 -15.62 -16.31 -13.51
CA ALA A 198 -15.99 -17.14 -12.37
C ALA A 198 -16.94 -16.33 -11.49
N ASP A 199 -18.24 -16.43 -11.74
CA ASP A 199 -19.23 -15.66 -10.99
C ASP A 199 -19.43 -16.24 -9.58
N PRO A 200 -19.96 -15.46 -8.61
CA PRO A 200 -20.13 -15.91 -7.22
C PRO A 200 -20.72 -17.32 -7.03
N PRO A 201 -21.75 -17.75 -7.80
CA PRO A 201 -22.30 -19.11 -7.68
C PRO A 201 -21.35 -20.24 -8.11
N GLU A 202 -20.32 -19.95 -8.91
CA GLU A 202 -19.33 -20.92 -9.39
C GLU A 202 -18.15 -21.09 -8.41
N LEU A 203 -17.89 -20.07 -7.57
CA LEU A 203 -16.77 -20.05 -6.62
C LEU A 203 -16.71 -21.26 -5.67
N PRO A 204 -17.82 -21.78 -5.09
CA PRO A 204 -17.75 -22.92 -4.19
C PRO A 204 -17.12 -24.17 -4.83
N GLU A 205 -17.49 -24.48 -6.07
CA GLU A 205 -16.97 -25.65 -6.80
C GLU A 205 -15.50 -25.45 -7.18
N MET A 206 -15.10 -24.23 -7.51
CA MET A 206 -13.72 -23.90 -7.86
C MET A 206 -12.81 -23.94 -6.63
N ASN A 207 -13.27 -23.37 -5.50
CA ASN A 207 -12.60 -23.46 -4.19
C ASN A 207 -12.38 -24.93 -3.79
N ALA A 208 -13.41 -25.77 -3.87
CA ALA A 208 -13.30 -27.19 -3.52
C ALA A 208 -12.21 -27.92 -4.31
N ARG A 209 -11.99 -27.57 -5.58
CA ARG A 209 -10.91 -28.15 -6.40
C ARG A 209 -9.52 -27.68 -5.96
N ILE A 210 -9.38 -26.41 -5.61
CA ILE A 210 -8.12 -25.86 -5.11
C ILE A 210 -7.77 -26.51 -3.77
N ASP A 211 -8.75 -26.58 -2.88
CA ASP A 211 -8.65 -27.20 -1.57
C ASP A 211 -8.24 -28.67 -1.65
N GLU A 212 -8.90 -29.44 -2.52
CA GLU A 212 -8.56 -30.86 -2.70
C GLU A 212 -7.14 -31.02 -3.19
N ALA A 213 -6.73 -30.25 -4.21
CA ALA A 213 -5.37 -30.32 -4.75
C ALA A 213 -4.31 -29.84 -3.75
N ALA A 214 -4.63 -28.88 -2.88
CA ALA A 214 -3.76 -28.46 -1.80
C ALA A 214 -3.54 -29.62 -0.81
N ARG A 215 -4.61 -30.28 -0.37
CA ARG A 215 -4.54 -31.43 0.54
C ARG A 215 -3.80 -32.62 -0.08
N GLU A 216 -4.07 -32.93 -1.35
CA GLU A 216 -3.35 -33.98 -2.10
C GLU A 216 -1.84 -33.69 -2.20
N ALA A 217 -1.47 -32.40 -2.29
CA ALA A 217 -0.08 -31.95 -2.27
C ALA A 217 0.52 -31.82 -0.85
N GLY A 218 -0.26 -32.12 0.20
CA GLY A 218 0.18 -32.03 1.59
C GLY A 218 0.25 -30.60 2.15
N ARG A 219 -0.46 -29.65 1.53
CA ARG A 219 -0.54 -28.24 1.93
C ARG A 219 -1.85 -27.94 2.65
N ASP A 220 -1.83 -26.94 3.52
CA ASP A 220 -3.06 -26.39 4.09
C ASP A 220 -3.76 -25.52 3.03
N PRO A 221 -5.05 -25.74 2.70
CA PRO A 221 -5.81 -24.84 1.86
C PRO A 221 -5.76 -23.36 2.27
N GLY A 222 -5.60 -23.09 3.58
CA GLY A 222 -5.43 -21.75 4.15
C GLY A 222 -4.07 -21.10 3.87
N GLU A 223 -3.12 -21.78 3.24
CA GLU A 223 -1.88 -21.15 2.71
C GLU A 223 -2.13 -20.45 1.38
N ILE A 224 -3.29 -20.66 0.76
CA ILE A 224 -3.58 -20.17 -0.58
C ILE A 224 -4.63 -19.08 -0.47
N ARG A 225 -4.22 -17.84 -0.66
CA ARG A 225 -5.10 -16.68 -0.58
C ARG A 225 -6.15 -16.70 -1.70
N ARG A 226 -7.39 -16.29 -1.39
CA ARG A 226 -8.50 -16.22 -2.34
C ARG A 226 -8.74 -14.76 -2.72
N MET A 227 -8.32 -14.38 -3.90
CA MET A 227 -8.38 -13.00 -4.41
C MET A 227 -9.46 -12.87 -5.48
N TYR A 228 -9.95 -11.67 -5.78
CA TYR A 228 -10.99 -11.49 -6.79
C TYR A 228 -10.87 -10.17 -7.53
N ASN A 229 -10.77 -10.22 -8.86
CA ASN A 229 -10.85 -9.03 -9.69
C ASN A 229 -12.32 -8.65 -9.92
N LEU A 230 -12.69 -7.45 -9.49
CA LEU A 230 -14.03 -6.86 -9.63
C LEU A 230 -14.07 -6.00 -10.89
N LEU A 231 -14.97 -6.33 -11.82
CA LEU A 231 -15.20 -5.55 -13.06
C LEU A 231 -16.48 -4.71 -13.02
N GLY A 232 -17.16 -4.65 -11.87
CA GLY A 232 -18.41 -3.91 -11.69
C GLY A 232 -18.23 -2.39 -11.62
N SER A 233 -19.36 -1.68 -11.67
CA SER A 233 -19.45 -0.23 -11.46
C SER A 233 -20.58 0.09 -10.47
N PHE A 234 -20.38 1.05 -9.58
CA PHE A 234 -21.40 1.46 -8.61
C PHE A 234 -22.71 1.90 -9.29
N GLY A 235 -23.84 1.57 -8.65
CA GLY A 235 -25.19 1.88 -9.10
C GLY A 235 -25.94 0.70 -9.72
N SER A 236 -26.86 0.98 -10.64
CA SER A 236 -27.85 0.01 -11.17
C SER A 236 -27.40 -0.69 -12.47
N GLY A 237 -26.10 -0.89 -12.67
CA GLY A 237 -25.52 -1.43 -13.91
C GLY A 237 -25.65 -2.95 -14.08
N GLU A 238 -25.37 -3.43 -15.30
CA GLU A 238 -25.12 -4.86 -15.57
C GLU A 238 -23.75 -5.26 -14.97
N GLY A 239 -23.69 -6.39 -14.25
CA GLY A 239 -22.46 -6.92 -13.67
C GLY A 239 -22.62 -7.36 -12.22
N TRP A 240 -21.52 -7.73 -11.57
CA TRP A 240 -21.44 -7.97 -10.13
C TRP A 240 -20.12 -7.37 -9.61
N PRO A 241 -20.08 -6.73 -8.42
CA PRO A 241 -21.21 -6.49 -7.50
C PRO A 241 -22.24 -5.49 -8.05
N VAL A 242 -23.45 -5.50 -7.49
CA VAL A 242 -24.59 -4.66 -7.92
C VAL A 242 -24.98 -3.71 -6.80
N GLY A 243 -25.40 -2.48 -7.15
CA GLY A 243 -25.97 -1.55 -6.19
C GLY A 243 -25.01 -0.46 -5.76
N ASP A 244 -25.34 0.19 -4.64
CA ASP A 244 -24.55 1.27 -4.07
C ASP A 244 -23.34 0.73 -3.24
N PRO A 245 -22.45 1.59 -2.73
CA PRO A 245 -21.28 1.15 -1.97
C PRO A 245 -21.62 0.29 -0.74
N GLY A 246 -22.75 0.51 -0.09
CA GLY A 246 -23.23 -0.30 1.04
C GLY A 246 -23.65 -1.70 0.59
N ASP A 247 -24.41 -1.79 -0.50
CA ASP A 247 -24.78 -3.08 -1.10
C ASP A 247 -23.53 -3.89 -1.50
N TRP A 248 -22.51 -3.22 -2.03
CA TRP A 248 -21.23 -3.84 -2.37
C TRP A 248 -20.54 -4.39 -1.13
N ALA A 249 -20.48 -3.60 -0.05
CA ALA A 249 -19.84 -4.02 1.18
C ALA A 249 -20.48 -5.29 1.76
N GLU A 250 -21.82 -5.38 1.78
CA GLU A 250 -22.54 -6.59 2.21
C GLU A 250 -22.24 -7.81 1.33
N GLN A 251 -22.21 -7.63 0.00
CA GLN A 251 -21.92 -8.70 -0.94
C GLN A 251 -20.48 -9.23 -0.81
N LEU A 252 -19.50 -8.34 -0.65
CA LEU A 252 -18.11 -8.73 -0.44
C LEU A 252 -17.91 -9.38 0.94
N ALA A 253 -18.51 -8.85 2.00
CA ALA A 253 -18.45 -9.47 3.32
C ALA A 253 -19.05 -10.90 3.31
N THR A 254 -20.16 -11.09 2.59
CA THR A 254 -20.77 -12.42 2.39
C THR A 254 -19.81 -13.36 1.67
N LEU A 255 -19.16 -12.93 0.58
CA LEU A 255 -18.16 -13.75 -0.11
C LEU A 255 -16.97 -14.12 0.79
N THR A 256 -16.53 -13.22 1.66
CA THR A 256 -15.48 -13.53 2.61
C THR A 256 -15.90 -14.62 3.58
N LEU A 257 -17.04 -14.43 4.25
CA LEU A 257 -17.49 -15.35 5.30
C LEU A 257 -17.91 -16.72 4.74
N GLU A 258 -18.54 -16.74 3.56
CA GLU A 258 -19.12 -17.95 2.99
C GLU A 258 -18.22 -18.67 1.98
N GLN A 259 -17.33 -17.95 1.29
CA GLN A 259 -16.49 -18.50 0.23
C GLN A 259 -14.98 -18.29 0.46
N GLY A 260 -14.59 -17.61 1.54
CA GLY A 260 -13.19 -17.39 1.92
C GLY A 260 -12.44 -16.36 1.09
N MET A 261 -13.14 -15.61 0.22
CA MET A 261 -12.53 -14.53 -0.57
C MET A 261 -12.02 -13.43 0.36
N SER A 262 -10.77 -13.02 0.21
CA SER A 262 -10.09 -12.15 1.18
C SER A 262 -9.27 -11.03 0.55
N SER A 263 -9.10 -11.02 -0.77
CA SER A 263 -8.48 -9.89 -1.47
C SER A 263 -9.38 -9.42 -2.60
N TYR A 264 -9.73 -8.14 -2.64
CA TYR A 264 -10.65 -7.57 -3.62
C TYR A 264 -9.95 -6.50 -4.45
N ILE A 265 -9.87 -6.71 -5.77
CA ILE A 265 -9.11 -5.85 -6.68
C ILE A 265 -10.08 -5.21 -7.68
N LEU A 266 -10.37 -3.93 -7.50
CA LEU A 266 -11.33 -3.22 -8.36
C LEU A 266 -10.67 -2.70 -9.64
N SER A 267 -11.24 -3.02 -10.79
CA SER A 267 -10.88 -2.35 -12.04
C SER A 267 -11.35 -0.89 -12.00
N VAL A 268 -10.41 0.05 -12.02
CA VAL A 268 -10.71 1.49 -11.93
C VAL A 268 -10.34 2.22 -13.23
N SER A 269 -11.10 3.26 -13.52
CA SER A 269 -10.83 4.17 -14.65
C SER A 269 -10.93 5.66 -14.27
N SER A 270 -11.33 5.95 -13.03
CA SER A 270 -11.41 7.29 -12.47
C SER A 270 -11.06 7.28 -10.98
N GLU A 271 -10.60 8.42 -10.49
CA GLU A 271 -10.27 8.61 -9.08
C GLU A 271 -11.53 8.55 -8.19
N GLU A 272 -12.67 9.02 -8.69
CA GLU A 272 -13.95 8.98 -7.98
C GLU A 272 -14.31 7.55 -7.56
N VAL A 273 -14.26 6.60 -8.51
CA VAL A 273 -14.56 5.19 -8.23
C VAL A 273 -13.53 4.58 -7.28
N LEU A 274 -12.25 4.94 -7.44
CA LEU A 274 -11.18 4.49 -6.55
C LEU A 274 -11.44 4.97 -5.10
N ARG A 275 -11.78 6.24 -4.91
CA ARG A 275 -12.07 6.81 -3.59
C ARG A 275 -13.27 6.16 -2.93
N THR A 276 -14.39 6.04 -3.62
CA THR A 276 -15.57 5.35 -3.08
C THR A 276 -15.23 3.91 -2.66
N PHE A 277 -14.42 3.19 -3.44
CA PHE A 277 -13.99 1.85 -3.06
C PHE A 277 -13.09 1.83 -1.81
N ALA A 278 -12.11 2.74 -1.72
CA ALA A 278 -11.15 2.78 -0.63
C ALA A 278 -11.71 3.37 0.68
N GLU A 279 -12.54 4.41 0.57
CA GLU A 279 -13.02 5.21 1.72
C GLU A 279 -14.38 4.73 2.23
N GLU A 280 -15.22 4.11 1.38
CA GLU A 280 -16.57 3.65 1.77
C GLU A 280 -16.66 2.13 1.80
N VAL A 281 -16.31 1.44 0.71
CA VAL A 281 -16.52 -0.01 0.59
C VAL A 281 -15.55 -0.79 1.48
N ALA A 282 -14.24 -0.56 1.34
CA ALA A 282 -13.23 -1.35 2.04
C ALA A 282 -13.38 -1.31 3.58
N PRO A 283 -13.59 -0.16 4.25
CA PRO A 283 -13.81 -0.11 5.69
C PRO A 283 -15.10 -0.83 6.09
N ALA A 284 -16.19 -0.62 5.35
CA ALA A 284 -17.47 -1.27 5.64
C ALA A 284 -17.39 -2.81 5.52
N VAL A 285 -16.67 -3.33 4.53
CA VAL A 285 -16.42 -4.78 4.42
C VAL A 285 -15.63 -5.29 5.63
N ARG A 286 -14.59 -4.56 6.07
CA ARG A 286 -13.81 -4.94 7.25
C ARG A 286 -14.68 -5.03 8.51
N GLU A 287 -15.51 -4.02 8.76
CA GLU A 287 -16.44 -3.99 9.89
C GLU A 287 -17.46 -5.15 9.84
N LEU A 288 -18.06 -5.39 8.66
CA LEU A 288 -19.04 -6.47 8.49
C LEU A 288 -18.42 -7.86 8.67
N VAL A 289 -17.21 -8.09 8.14
CA VAL A 289 -16.50 -9.36 8.30
C VAL A 289 -16.07 -9.58 9.74
N GLU A 290 -15.55 -8.54 10.42
CA GLU A 290 -15.20 -8.63 11.85
C GLU A 290 -16.42 -8.99 12.70
N ALA A 291 -17.55 -8.31 12.48
CA ALA A 291 -18.81 -8.60 13.16
C ALA A 291 -19.30 -10.04 12.85
N GLY A 292 -19.19 -10.48 11.60
CA GLY A 292 -19.55 -11.84 11.17
C GLY A 292 -18.69 -12.92 11.82
N ARG A 293 -17.36 -12.73 11.86
CA ARG A 293 -16.41 -13.63 12.53
C ARG A 293 -16.67 -13.71 14.04
N ALA A 294 -16.93 -12.57 14.70
CA ALA A 294 -17.25 -12.53 16.12
C ALA A 294 -18.55 -13.30 16.44
N GLN A 295 -19.59 -13.17 15.62
CA GLN A 295 -20.84 -13.92 15.77
C GLN A 295 -20.63 -15.43 15.57
N GLY A 296 -19.85 -15.84 14.56
CA GLY A 296 -19.49 -17.23 14.33
C GLY A 296 -18.75 -17.87 15.52
N LEU A 297 -17.80 -17.13 16.12
CA LEU A 297 -17.09 -17.55 17.33
C LEU A 297 -18.01 -17.70 18.55
N THR A 298 -19.02 -16.83 18.69
CA THR A 298 -20.02 -16.97 19.76
C THR A 298 -20.94 -18.18 19.56
N ALA A 299 -21.37 -18.46 18.32
CA ALA A 299 -22.19 -19.62 18.00
C ALA A 299 -21.44 -20.96 18.20
N GLU A 300 -20.15 -21.00 17.88
CA GLU A 300 -19.30 -22.17 18.16
C GLU A 300 -19.07 -22.37 19.67
N LYS A 301 -18.83 -21.29 20.44
CA LYS A 301 -18.69 -21.35 21.91
C LYS A 301 -19.98 -21.80 22.62
N ASP A 302 -21.15 -21.41 22.14
CA ASP A 302 -22.44 -21.86 22.69
C ASP A 302 -22.73 -23.34 22.37
N SER A 303 -22.09 -23.89 21.33
CA SER A 303 -22.22 -25.30 20.93
C SER A 303 -21.18 -26.23 21.58
N ALA A 304 -20.03 -25.69 22.00
CA ALA A 304 -18.93 -26.44 22.57
C ALA A 304 -18.84 -26.21 24.09
N GLY A 305 -19.39 -27.15 24.87
CA GLY A 305 -19.22 -27.18 26.32
C GLY A 305 -17.73 -27.18 26.73
N SER A 306 -17.38 -26.24 27.61
CA SER A 306 -16.14 -26.05 28.38
C SER A 306 -14.97 -27.01 28.07
N VAL A 307 -13.95 -26.50 27.37
CA VAL A 307 -12.59 -27.08 27.38
C VAL A 307 -11.56 -25.94 27.55
N GLU A 308 -10.58 -26.20 28.41
CA GLU A 308 -9.54 -25.31 28.92
C GLU A 308 -8.73 -24.53 27.87
N GLU A 309 -8.42 -23.27 28.21
CA GLU A 309 -7.47 -22.40 27.51
C GLU A 309 -6.05 -23.01 27.47
N LYS A 310 -5.45 -23.04 26.28
CA LYS A 310 -4.00 -23.20 26.13
C LYS A 310 -3.31 -21.84 26.23
N PRO A 311 -2.12 -21.76 26.86
CA PRO A 311 -1.40 -20.51 27.03
C PRO A 311 -0.80 -20.01 25.71
N PRO A 312 -0.50 -18.70 25.60
CA PRO A 312 -0.07 -18.08 24.35
C PRO A 312 1.31 -18.57 23.93
N VAL A 313 1.46 -18.80 22.63
CA VAL A 313 2.74 -19.09 21.98
C VAL A 313 3.53 -17.79 21.92
N THR A 314 4.64 -17.74 22.64
CA THR A 314 5.61 -16.64 22.59
C THR A 314 6.27 -16.57 21.21
N ALA A 315 6.21 -15.41 20.57
CA ALA A 315 7.01 -15.11 19.38
C ALA A 315 8.52 -15.28 19.67
N PRO A 316 9.31 -15.86 18.75
CA PRO A 316 10.75 -15.91 18.91
C PRO A 316 11.36 -14.50 18.79
N PRO A 317 12.47 -14.21 19.49
CA PRO A 317 13.10 -12.89 19.41
C PRO A 317 13.70 -12.70 18.01
N ALA A 318 13.55 -11.49 17.46
CA ALA A 318 14.25 -11.06 16.27
C ALA A 318 15.75 -11.26 16.46
N SER A 319 16.36 -12.14 15.64
CA SER A 319 17.80 -12.31 15.66
C SER A 319 18.43 -11.17 14.85
N SER A 320 19.18 -10.30 15.51
CA SER A 320 20.11 -9.40 14.85
C SER A 320 21.23 -10.22 14.21
N VAL A 321 21.21 -10.33 12.88
CA VAL A 321 22.34 -10.86 12.12
C VAL A 321 23.35 -9.72 11.95
N PRO A 322 24.62 -9.89 12.32
CA PRO A 322 25.63 -8.84 12.16
C PRO A 322 26.00 -8.75 10.67
N PHE A 323 25.63 -7.64 10.04
CA PHE A 323 26.17 -7.27 8.73
C PHE A 323 27.66 -6.95 8.85
N GLY A 324 28.41 -7.35 7.83
CA GLY A 324 29.87 -7.36 7.79
C GLY A 324 30.53 -6.03 8.12
N GLU A 325 31.74 -6.14 8.67
CA GLU A 325 32.62 -5.01 9.00
C GLU A 325 32.85 -4.07 7.82
N GLY A 326 32.60 -2.78 8.06
CA GLY A 326 33.41 -1.69 7.51
C GLY A 326 32.73 -0.75 6.51
N ASN A 327 31.83 0.13 6.99
CA ASN A 327 31.73 1.55 6.57
C ASN A 327 30.64 2.36 7.30
N GLY A 328 30.27 2.02 8.54
CA GLY A 328 29.36 2.86 9.32
C GLY A 328 30.05 4.16 9.76
N THR A 329 29.32 5.27 9.77
CA THR A 329 29.77 6.54 10.36
C THR A 329 28.92 6.89 11.57
N ALA A 330 29.36 7.85 12.38
CA ALA A 330 28.49 8.45 13.39
C ALA A 330 27.23 9.01 12.73
N PHE A 331 26.12 9.03 13.47
CA PHE A 331 24.85 9.59 13.01
C PHE A 331 25.06 11.04 12.56
N ALA A 332 24.74 11.33 11.29
CA ALA A 332 25.05 12.62 10.67
C ALA A 332 23.81 13.51 10.42
N ALA A 333 22.60 12.95 10.50
CA ALA A 333 21.39 13.73 10.29
C ALA A 333 21.20 14.71 11.45
N THR A 334 20.85 15.95 11.11
CA THR A 334 20.57 17.01 12.08
C THR A 334 19.12 17.43 11.88
N PRO A 335 18.29 17.42 12.94
CA PRO A 335 16.91 17.87 12.83
C PRO A 335 16.87 19.35 12.43
N THR A 336 15.87 19.74 11.64
CA THR A 336 15.59 21.12 11.30
C THR A 336 15.15 21.86 12.58
N PRO A 337 15.91 22.86 13.05
CA PRO A 337 15.65 23.50 14.33
C PRO A 337 14.42 24.40 14.26
N ASP A 338 13.63 24.41 15.33
CA ASP A 338 12.63 25.44 15.58
C ASP A 338 13.34 26.74 15.97
N ASP A 339 13.10 27.81 15.21
CA ASP A 339 13.69 29.13 15.45
C ASP A 339 13.03 29.88 16.62
N GLY A 340 11.97 29.30 17.21
CA GLY A 340 11.23 29.85 18.33
C GLY A 340 10.38 31.07 17.96
N SER A 341 10.32 31.42 16.67
CA SER A 341 9.41 32.45 16.19
C SER A 341 7.97 31.93 16.29
N ARG A 342 7.08 32.79 16.77
CA ARG A 342 5.65 32.51 16.87
C ARG A 342 4.88 33.68 16.30
N LEU A 343 3.92 33.36 15.46
CA LEU A 343 3.07 34.27 14.71
C LEU A 343 1.78 34.54 15.48
N SER A 344 1.35 33.57 16.28
CA SER A 344 0.20 33.64 17.17
C SER A 344 0.63 33.93 18.61
N SER A 345 -0.22 34.65 19.35
CA SER A 345 -0.12 34.76 20.80
C SER A 345 -0.67 33.54 21.53
N GLU A 346 -1.45 32.72 20.84
CA GLU A 346 -2.00 31.47 21.35
C GLU A 346 -0.98 30.35 21.15
N LYS A 347 -0.88 29.47 22.15
CA LYS A 347 -0.07 28.26 22.06
C LYS A 347 -0.99 27.06 22.24
N PRO A 348 -1.04 26.14 21.27
CA PRO A 348 -1.92 24.98 21.35
C PRO A 348 -1.47 24.02 22.46
N TRP A 349 -0.20 24.07 22.86
CA TRP A 349 0.35 23.33 23.98
C TRP A 349 1.59 24.00 24.57
N ASP A 350 2.09 23.45 25.69
CA ASP A 350 3.31 23.91 26.34
C ASP A 350 4.51 23.02 25.95
N ASP A 351 5.35 23.54 25.04
CA ASP A 351 6.57 22.85 24.56
C ASP A 351 7.51 22.43 25.71
N SER A 352 7.48 23.10 26.87
CA SER A 352 8.35 22.77 28.02
C SER A 352 7.94 21.50 28.76
N THR A 353 6.77 20.95 28.45
CA THR A 353 6.24 19.72 29.04
C THR A 353 6.59 18.47 28.24
N ARG A 354 7.22 18.63 27.06
CA ARG A 354 7.59 17.52 26.19
C ARG A 354 8.62 16.61 26.87
N PRO A 355 8.40 15.29 26.93
CA PRO A 355 9.41 14.35 27.39
C PRO A 355 10.57 14.28 26.39
N GLU A 356 11.71 13.76 26.85
CA GLU A 356 12.87 13.48 26.01
C GLU A 356 13.04 11.96 25.93
N GLY A 357 13.36 11.48 24.74
CA GLY A 357 13.67 10.08 24.46
C GLY A 357 15.04 9.68 25.02
N PRO A 358 15.40 8.39 24.88
CA PRO A 358 16.71 7.91 25.32
C PRO A 358 17.84 8.57 24.52
N VAL A 359 18.91 8.94 25.21
CA VAL A 359 20.11 9.52 24.58
C VAL A 359 20.75 8.48 23.66
N ALA A 360 21.02 8.86 22.41
CA ALA A 360 21.67 8.00 21.43
C ALA A 360 23.05 7.51 21.92
N ASP A 361 23.40 6.27 21.58
CA ASP A 361 24.71 5.70 21.88
C ASP A 361 25.79 6.39 21.02
N PRO A 362 26.72 7.16 21.63
CA PRO A 362 27.71 7.93 20.88
C PRO A 362 28.73 7.05 20.14
N ASP A 363 28.86 5.77 20.51
CA ASP A 363 29.79 4.83 19.90
C ASP A 363 29.14 4.00 18.77
N ARG A 364 27.82 4.14 18.54
CA ARG A 364 27.12 3.44 17.45
C ARG A 364 27.48 4.05 16.10
N LEU A 365 27.77 3.16 15.15
CA LEU A 365 27.97 3.49 13.75
C LEU A 365 26.74 3.08 12.93
N TYR A 366 26.35 3.93 12.00
CA TYR A 366 25.17 3.77 11.16
C TYR A 366 25.61 3.59 9.71
N SER A 367 25.04 2.59 9.05
CA SER A 367 25.18 2.38 7.61
C SER A 367 24.50 3.51 6.82
N PRO A 368 24.82 3.66 5.51
CA PRO A 368 24.14 4.63 4.66
C PRO A 368 22.62 4.46 4.63
N ASP A 369 22.12 3.23 4.66
CA ASP A 369 20.69 2.93 4.60
C ASP A 369 19.99 3.27 5.94
N GLU A 370 20.62 2.96 7.08
CA GLU A 370 20.15 3.40 8.40
C GLU A 370 20.08 4.93 8.49
N GLN A 371 21.08 5.65 7.97
CA GLN A 371 21.07 7.11 7.94
C GLN A 371 19.99 7.68 7.01
N ALA A 372 19.63 6.97 5.94
CA ALA A 372 18.59 7.40 5.01
C ALA A 372 17.19 7.41 5.66
N ALA A 373 16.91 6.48 6.58
CA ALA A 373 15.62 6.41 7.27
C ALA A 373 15.34 7.67 8.10
N GLY A 374 16.28 8.11 8.95
CA GLY A 374 16.13 9.35 9.71
C GLY A 374 16.09 10.60 8.82
N LYS A 375 16.82 10.59 7.70
CA LYS A 375 16.81 11.69 6.72
C LYS A 375 15.45 11.81 6.00
N HIS A 376 14.76 10.70 5.76
CA HIS A 376 13.49 10.70 5.06
C HIS A 376 12.42 11.54 5.79
N LEU A 377 12.33 11.40 7.12
CA LEU A 377 11.40 12.19 7.94
C LEU A 377 11.67 13.70 7.82
N ILE A 378 12.93 14.10 7.89
CA ILE A 378 13.36 15.50 7.73
C ILE A 378 12.96 16.02 6.34
N ASP A 379 13.18 15.24 5.29
CA ASP A 379 12.87 15.65 3.92
C ASP A 379 11.35 15.84 3.71
N VAL A 380 10.50 15.00 4.32
CA VAL A 380 9.03 15.15 4.33
C VAL A 380 8.62 16.43 5.07
N HIS A 381 9.12 16.62 6.30
CA HIS A 381 8.79 17.78 7.12
C HIS A 381 9.27 19.10 6.52
N ASP A 382 10.47 19.14 5.92
CA ASP A 382 10.98 20.33 5.23
C ASP A 382 10.12 20.72 4.03
N GLY A 383 9.59 19.73 3.30
CA GLY A 383 8.58 19.95 2.27
C GLY A 383 7.32 20.61 2.84
N LEU A 384 6.78 20.07 3.94
CA LEU A 384 5.60 20.62 4.62
C LEU A 384 5.84 22.03 5.19
N ARG A 385 7.03 22.31 5.74
CA ARG A 385 7.42 23.66 6.19
C ARG A 385 7.46 24.66 5.04
N GLN A 386 7.98 24.25 3.88
CA GLN A 386 8.03 25.10 2.70
C GLN A 386 6.62 25.44 2.19
N GLU A 387 5.71 24.46 2.21
CA GLU A 387 4.31 24.66 1.83
C GLU A 387 3.57 25.59 2.80
N LEU A 388 3.82 25.50 4.11
CA LEU A 388 3.27 26.46 5.09
C LEU A 388 3.70 27.90 4.80
N GLU A 389 4.98 28.10 4.48
CA GLU A 389 5.48 29.44 4.15
C GLU A 389 4.81 30.00 2.88
N GLN A 390 4.60 29.14 1.89
CA GLN A 390 3.90 29.51 0.66
C GLN A 390 2.42 29.85 0.91
N LEU A 391 1.72 29.03 1.70
CA LEU A 391 0.33 29.26 2.10
C LEU A 391 0.18 30.62 2.79
N ARG A 392 1.05 30.92 3.75
CA ARG A 392 1.06 32.20 4.46
C ARG A 392 1.35 33.38 3.55
N GLY A 393 2.30 33.21 2.63
CA GLY A 393 2.62 34.21 1.61
C GLY A 393 1.41 34.57 0.74
N LEU A 394 0.55 33.60 0.44
CA LEU A 394 -0.69 33.81 -0.33
C LEU A 394 -1.76 34.50 0.51
N VAL A 395 -1.99 34.06 1.75
CA VAL A 395 -2.92 34.71 2.71
C VAL A 395 -2.56 36.19 2.88
N ALA A 396 -1.27 36.52 3.01
CA ALA A 396 -0.81 37.90 3.13
C ALA A 396 -1.07 38.75 1.87
N GLN A 397 -0.96 38.16 0.68
CA GLN A 397 -1.20 38.84 -0.60
C GLN A 397 -2.68 39.15 -0.83
N VAL A 398 -3.58 38.22 -0.47
CA VAL A 398 -5.04 38.42 -0.51
C VAL A 398 -5.45 39.60 0.38
N GLU A 399 -4.95 39.64 1.62
CA GLU A 399 -5.35 40.70 2.56
C GLU A 399 -4.88 42.09 2.12
N GLN A 400 -3.73 42.18 1.45
CA GLN A 400 -3.20 43.45 0.93
C GLN A 400 -3.92 43.93 -0.34
N GLY A 401 -4.91 43.18 -0.84
CA GLY A 401 -5.61 43.47 -2.11
C GLY A 401 -4.66 43.49 -3.32
N LYS A 402 -3.49 42.84 -3.21
CA LYS A 402 -2.46 42.80 -4.26
C LYS A 402 -2.74 41.73 -5.30
N VAL A 403 -3.54 40.74 -4.93
CA VAL A 403 -3.96 39.65 -5.78
C VAL A 403 -5.45 39.44 -5.48
N GLU A 404 -6.27 39.52 -6.52
CA GLU A 404 -7.69 39.19 -6.41
C GLU A 404 -7.83 37.69 -6.10
N ALA A 405 -8.88 37.29 -5.39
CA ALA A 405 -9.06 35.90 -4.95
C ALA A 405 -9.04 34.88 -6.13
N ASP A 406 -9.42 35.32 -7.33
CA ASP A 406 -9.39 34.55 -8.57
C ASP A 406 -7.99 34.43 -9.22
N GLU A 407 -7.10 35.39 -8.99
CA GLU A 407 -5.70 35.37 -9.42
C GLU A 407 -4.83 34.56 -8.45
N VAL A 408 -5.15 34.59 -7.14
CA VAL A 408 -4.61 33.65 -6.13
C VAL A 408 -4.99 32.21 -6.50
N ARG A 409 -6.25 31.97 -6.88
CA ARG A 409 -6.71 30.69 -7.45
C ARG A 409 -5.86 30.26 -8.65
N SER A 410 -5.48 31.19 -9.53
CA SER A 410 -4.68 30.87 -10.72
C SER A 410 -3.20 30.60 -10.42
N TYR A 411 -2.63 31.26 -9.40
CA TYR A 411 -1.26 31.05 -8.95
C TYR A 411 -1.13 29.72 -8.18
N ILE A 412 -2.07 29.43 -7.29
CA ILE A 412 -2.20 28.15 -6.55
C ILE A 412 -2.31 26.96 -7.53
N ASN A 413 -3.11 27.11 -8.59
CA ASN A 413 -3.25 26.09 -9.64
C ASN A 413 -1.97 25.84 -10.49
N ARG A 414 -0.95 26.69 -10.35
CA ARG A 414 0.30 26.68 -11.15
C ARG A 414 1.54 26.27 -10.36
N MET A 415 1.43 26.07 -9.06
CA MET A 415 2.51 25.53 -8.23
C MET A 415 2.55 24.00 -8.42
N THR A 416 3.73 23.43 -8.70
CA THR A 416 3.98 21.99 -8.88
C THR A 416 3.62 21.25 -7.60
N ILE A 417 2.65 20.32 -7.52
CA ILE A 417 2.31 19.18 -8.40
C ILE A 417 0.80 19.22 -8.80
N ARG A 418 0.52 19.07 -10.10
CA ARG A 418 -0.81 19.08 -10.78
C ARG A 418 -1.58 17.76 -10.62
N GLN A 419 -2.90 17.59 -10.86
CA GLN A 419 -4.11 18.44 -10.98
C GLN A 419 -5.35 17.50 -11.09
N ASN A 420 -6.34 17.66 -10.20
CA ASN A 420 -7.82 17.56 -10.35
C ASN A 420 -8.36 17.81 -8.91
N ASN A 421 -9.33 18.65 -8.55
CA ASN A 421 -10.46 19.29 -9.23
C ASN A 421 -10.85 20.61 -8.51
N TRP A 422 -11.81 21.36 -9.07
CA TRP A 422 -12.28 22.70 -8.65
C TRP A 422 -13.17 22.76 -7.38
N THR A 423 -12.96 23.77 -6.52
CA THR A 423 -13.82 24.94 -6.16
C THR A 423 -13.13 25.67 -4.99
N LEU A 424 -13.35 26.97 -4.78
CA LEU A 424 -12.67 27.77 -3.74
C LEU A 424 -12.97 27.19 -2.34
N GLY A 425 -11.92 26.65 -1.70
CA GLY A 425 -11.94 25.89 -0.43
C GLY A 425 -10.78 24.87 -0.32
N VAL A 426 -10.26 24.40 -1.46
CA VAL A 426 -9.52 23.11 -1.52
C VAL A 426 -7.99 23.18 -1.28
N TYR A 427 -7.35 24.35 -1.13
CA TYR A 427 -5.90 24.33 -0.81
C TYR A 427 -5.63 23.95 0.64
N CYS A 428 -6.41 24.47 1.59
CA CYS A 428 -6.33 23.97 2.97
C CYS A 428 -6.75 22.50 2.99
N GLU A 429 -7.81 22.08 2.32
CA GLU A 429 -8.17 20.65 2.25
C GLU A 429 -7.02 19.75 1.73
N SER A 430 -6.32 20.15 0.66
CA SER A 430 -5.21 19.36 0.10
C SER A 430 -3.99 19.32 1.03
N TYR A 431 -3.61 20.46 1.62
CA TYR A 431 -2.51 20.53 2.59
C TYR A 431 -2.88 19.77 3.88
N CYS A 432 -4.08 19.99 4.40
CA CYS A 432 -4.66 19.24 5.52
C CYS A 432 -4.62 17.74 5.23
N ARG A 433 -4.99 17.29 4.02
CA ARG A 433 -4.99 15.87 3.66
C ARG A 433 -3.58 15.25 3.65
N ILE A 434 -2.55 15.98 3.22
CA ILE A 434 -1.16 15.50 3.26
C ILE A 434 -0.68 15.40 4.72
N VAL A 435 -0.91 16.44 5.53
CA VAL A 435 -0.56 16.44 6.96
C VAL A 435 -1.32 15.35 7.72
N THR A 436 -2.63 15.22 7.52
CA THR A 436 -3.45 14.15 8.10
C THR A 436 -2.97 12.78 7.67
N GLY A 437 -2.65 12.58 6.38
CA GLY A 437 -2.15 11.30 5.87
C GLY A 437 -0.81 10.90 6.47
N HIS A 438 0.11 11.86 6.58
CA HIS A 438 1.41 11.67 7.22
C HIS A 438 1.29 11.29 8.71
N HIS A 439 0.57 12.08 9.51
CA HIS A 439 0.37 11.77 10.94
C HIS A 439 -0.43 10.47 11.16
N THR A 440 -1.38 10.15 10.28
CA THR A 440 -2.13 8.88 10.37
C THR A 440 -1.22 7.66 10.14
N LEU A 441 -0.24 7.76 9.23
CA LEU A 441 0.75 6.69 9.01
C LEU A 441 1.64 6.50 10.24
N GLU A 442 2.03 7.60 10.89
CA GLU A 442 2.81 7.57 12.11
C GLU A 442 2.03 6.91 13.24
N ASP A 443 0.80 7.35 13.51
CA ASP A 443 -0.04 6.82 14.58
C ASP A 443 -0.35 5.33 14.42
N ARG A 444 -0.58 4.88 13.19
CA ARG A 444 -1.06 3.52 12.91
C ARG A 444 0.06 2.50 12.66
N SER A 445 1.25 2.95 12.29
CA SER A 445 2.32 2.04 11.89
C SER A 445 3.65 2.37 12.57
N VAL A 446 4.16 3.58 12.40
CA VAL A 446 5.50 3.95 12.88
C VAL A 446 5.57 3.97 14.41
N PHE A 447 4.58 4.57 15.09
CA PHE A 447 4.55 4.66 16.55
C PHE A 447 4.36 3.28 17.20
N PRO A 448 3.43 2.40 16.75
CA PRO A 448 3.38 1.02 17.22
C PRO A 448 4.70 0.26 17.05
N HIS A 449 5.36 0.40 15.91
CA HIS A 449 6.67 -0.23 15.66
C HIS A 449 7.73 0.29 16.63
N LEU A 450 7.90 1.62 16.72
CA LEU A 450 8.86 2.26 17.64
C LEU A 450 8.57 1.91 19.09
N ARG A 451 7.30 1.84 19.50
CA ARG A 451 6.90 1.44 20.86
C ARG A 451 7.31 -0.01 21.17
N SER A 452 7.23 -0.89 20.17
CA SER A 452 7.65 -2.30 20.33
C SER A 452 9.18 -2.46 20.33
N SER A 453 9.87 -1.71 19.46
CA SER A 453 11.30 -1.82 19.22
C SER A 453 12.15 -1.00 20.20
N VAL A 454 11.60 0.10 20.71
CA VAL A 454 12.23 1.05 21.64
C VAL A 454 11.21 1.47 22.72
N PRO A 455 10.88 0.61 23.69
CA PRO A 455 9.83 0.90 24.68
C PRO A 455 10.05 2.18 25.49
N GLU A 456 11.32 2.59 25.66
CA GLU A 456 11.73 3.81 26.35
C GLU A 456 11.23 5.09 25.67
N LEU A 457 10.87 5.04 24.37
CA LEU A 457 10.26 6.15 23.64
C LEU A 457 8.77 6.36 23.93
N SER A 458 8.10 5.46 24.65
CA SER A 458 6.64 5.52 24.83
C SER A 458 6.12 6.90 25.28
N PRO A 459 6.74 7.60 26.26
CA PRO A 459 6.28 8.94 26.63
C PRO A 459 6.37 9.97 25.50
N VAL A 460 7.38 9.88 24.63
CA VAL A 460 7.53 10.74 23.45
C VAL A 460 6.43 10.45 22.45
N LEU A 461 6.19 9.17 22.14
CA LEU A 461 5.18 8.74 21.16
C LEU A 461 3.77 9.09 21.63
N ASP A 462 3.47 8.91 22.92
CA ASP A 462 2.19 9.31 23.51
C ASP A 462 2.00 10.83 23.37
N ARG A 463 3.06 11.61 23.64
CA ARG A 463 3.04 13.06 23.49
C ARG A 463 2.85 13.51 22.03
N LEU A 464 3.47 12.84 21.06
CA LEU A 464 3.31 13.15 19.65
C LEU A 464 1.88 12.84 19.18
N GLY A 465 1.32 11.70 19.61
CA GLY A 465 -0.08 11.36 19.37
C GLY A 465 -1.06 12.40 19.93
N ASP A 466 -0.84 12.87 21.17
CA ASP A 466 -1.63 13.96 21.75
C ASP A 466 -1.54 15.25 20.90
N GLU A 467 -0.36 15.56 20.36
CA GLU A 467 -0.16 16.72 19.48
C GLU A 467 -0.84 16.53 18.11
N HIS A 468 -0.91 15.31 17.57
CA HIS A 468 -1.66 14.99 16.34
C HIS A 468 -3.16 15.25 16.48
N GLU A 469 -3.75 14.91 17.62
CA GLU A 469 -5.17 15.22 17.90
C GLU A 469 -5.41 16.73 17.87
N VAL A 470 -4.56 17.51 18.55
CA VAL A 470 -4.66 18.97 18.56
C VAL A 470 -4.43 19.57 17.18
N ILE A 471 -3.47 19.05 16.40
CA ILE A 471 -3.24 19.50 15.02
C ILE A 471 -4.48 19.25 14.17
N THR A 472 -5.15 18.11 14.35
CA THR A 472 -6.42 17.81 13.66
C THR A 472 -7.48 18.87 13.96
N GLU A 473 -7.66 19.24 15.23
CA GLU A 473 -8.58 20.32 15.63
C GLU A 473 -8.20 21.68 15.01
N LEU A 474 -6.90 21.98 14.91
CA LEU A 474 -6.42 23.20 14.25
C LEU A 474 -6.69 23.20 12.74
N LEU A 475 -6.53 22.06 12.08
CA LEU A 475 -6.85 21.90 10.65
C LEU A 475 -8.35 22.10 10.40
N GLU A 476 -9.22 21.55 11.26
CA GLU A 476 -10.67 21.82 11.22
C GLU A 476 -10.99 23.30 11.45
N GLY A 477 -10.27 23.96 12.37
CA GLY A 477 -10.40 25.39 12.63
C GLY A 477 -10.07 26.27 11.41
N VAL A 478 -9.07 25.87 10.61
CA VAL A 478 -8.75 26.55 9.34
C VAL A 478 -9.89 26.39 8.33
N ASP A 479 -10.45 25.18 8.19
CA ASP A 479 -11.58 24.93 7.29
C ASP A 479 -12.80 25.79 7.66
N GLN A 480 -13.18 25.81 8.93
CA GLN A 480 -14.28 26.64 9.43
C GLN A 480 -14.07 28.14 9.15
N ALA A 481 -12.83 28.63 9.29
CA ALA A 481 -12.49 30.02 8.97
C ALA A 481 -12.63 30.32 7.47
N LEU A 482 -12.25 29.38 6.61
CA LEU A 482 -12.42 29.51 5.16
C LEU A 482 -13.90 29.53 4.75
N VAL A 483 -14.74 28.66 5.34
CA VAL A 483 -16.19 28.63 5.07
C VAL A 483 -16.83 29.98 5.39
N LYS A 484 -16.45 30.60 6.51
CA LYS A 484 -16.93 31.95 6.89
C LYS A 484 -16.46 33.04 5.93
N LEU A 485 -15.21 32.97 5.48
CA LEU A 485 -14.67 33.89 4.47
C LEU A 485 -15.48 33.82 3.16
N VAL A 486 -15.78 32.63 2.68
CA VAL A 486 -16.57 32.41 1.45
C VAL A 486 -18.02 32.85 1.62
N SER A 487 -18.59 32.67 2.82
CA SER A 487 -19.97 33.05 3.14
C SER A 487 -20.18 34.57 3.24
N GLY A 488 -19.11 35.37 3.11
CA GLY A 488 -19.18 36.84 3.11
C GLY A 488 -19.36 37.44 4.50
N GLU A 489 -19.05 36.70 5.56
CA GLU A 489 -19.11 37.21 6.93
C GLU A 489 -18.02 38.27 7.17
N SER A 490 -18.37 39.35 7.87
CA SER A 490 -17.42 40.42 8.17
C SER A 490 -16.30 39.93 9.08
N GLY A 491 -15.05 40.02 8.61
CA GLY A 491 -13.87 39.60 9.38
C GLY A 491 -13.31 38.22 9.02
N GLY A 492 -13.91 37.49 8.07
CA GLY A 492 -13.47 36.13 7.70
C GLY A 492 -11.99 36.03 7.31
N MET A 493 -11.41 37.04 6.67
CA MET A 493 -9.98 37.03 6.30
C MET A 493 -9.05 37.10 7.53
N ALA A 494 -9.45 37.85 8.56
CA ALA A 494 -8.70 37.93 9.81
C ALA A 494 -8.76 36.61 10.58
N GLU A 495 -9.90 35.91 10.53
CA GLU A 495 -10.04 34.56 11.13
C GLU A 495 -9.17 33.52 10.39
N VAL A 496 -9.14 33.55 9.05
CA VAL A 496 -8.27 32.66 8.25
C VAL A 496 -6.81 32.90 8.58
N ARG A 497 -6.35 34.16 8.63
CA ARG A 497 -4.97 34.47 9.02
C ARG A 497 -4.67 33.92 10.42
N LYS A 498 -5.54 34.17 11.39
CA LYS A 498 -5.34 33.71 12.77
C LYS A 498 -5.21 32.18 12.83
N ALA A 499 -6.09 31.45 12.16
CA ALA A 499 -6.09 29.99 12.13
C ALA A 499 -4.83 29.43 11.45
N VAL A 500 -4.43 29.99 10.30
CA VAL A 500 -3.22 29.57 9.57
C VAL A 500 -1.94 29.89 10.35
N ASP A 501 -1.84 31.05 10.99
CA ASP A 501 -0.69 31.42 11.82
C ASP A 501 -0.56 30.47 13.03
N LEU A 502 -1.67 30.14 13.69
CA LEU A 502 -1.68 29.17 14.80
C LEU A 502 -1.29 27.76 14.36
N LEU A 503 -1.83 27.28 13.24
CA LEU A 503 -1.47 25.98 12.64
C LEU A 503 0.02 25.94 12.26
N THR A 504 0.54 27.04 11.71
CA THR A 504 1.96 27.13 11.31
C THR A 504 2.87 27.04 12.52
N ASP A 505 2.55 27.76 13.59
CA ASP A 505 3.32 27.72 14.84
C ASP A 505 3.29 26.31 15.47
N ALA A 506 2.12 25.66 15.42
CA ALA A 506 1.92 24.30 15.92
C ALA A 506 2.78 23.28 15.16
N LEU A 507 2.63 23.24 13.83
CA LEU A 507 3.34 22.27 12.97
C LEU A 507 4.85 22.47 12.98
N ARG A 508 5.36 23.71 12.96
CA ARG A 508 6.80 23.95 13.06
C ARG A 508 7.39 23.46 14.38
N SER A 509 6.70 23.73 15.48
CA SER A 509 7.10 23.25 16.81
C SER A 509 7.03 21.73 16.88
N HIS A 510 5.98 21.13 16.33
CA HIS A 510 5.74 19.69 16.30
C HIS A 510 6.80 18.94 15.49
N PHE A 511 6.97 19.27 14.21
CA PHE A 511 7.97 18.63 13.33
C PHE A 511 9.38 18.69 13.92
N SER A 512 9.77 19.85 14.48
CA SER A 512 11.11 20.00 15.06
C SER A 512 11.30 19.15 16.32
N TYR A 513 10.22 18.89 17.07
CA TYR A 513 10.25 18.00 18.22
C TYR A 513 10.30 16.54 17.77
N GLU A 514 9.43 16.16 16.84
CA GLU A 514 9.39 14.81 16.29
C GLU A 514 10.73 14.42 15.66
N GLU A 515 11.30 15.28 14.80
CA GLU A 515 12.60 15.03 14.21
C GLU A 515 13.68 14.86 15.27
N ARG A 516 13.68 15.69 16.32
CA ARG A 516 14.69 15.62 17.38
C ARG A 516 14.65 14.27 18.11
N GLU A 517 13.46 13.76 18.37
CA GLU A 517 13.29 12.55 19.17
C GLU A 517 13.30 11.26 18.34
N LEU A 518 12.87 11.31 17.07
CA LEU A 518 12.61 10.09 16.29
C LEU A 518 13.64 9.78 15.20
N ILE A 519 14.42 10.75 14.69
CA ILE A 519 15.31 10.48 13.54
C ILE A 519 16.41 9.44 13.83
N GLU A 520 16.98 9.44 15.04
CA GLU A 520 17.99 8.45 15.43
C GLU A 520 17.34 7.10 15.74
N PRO A 521 16.25 7.04 16.54
CA PRO A 521 15.55 5.78 16.74
C PRO A 521 15.08 5.13 15.44
N LEU A 522 14.55 5.90 14.49
CA LEU A 522 14.18 5.43 13.15
C LEU A 522 15.39 4.96 12.35
N ALA A 523 16.52 5.65 12.44
CA ALA A 523 17.75 5.16 11.83
C ALA A 523 18.24 3.83 12.43
N ARG A 524 17.91 3.57 13.70
CA ARG A 524 18.29 2.33 14.40
C ARG A 524 17.37 1.15 14.09
N VAL A 525 16.06 1.36 13.97
CA VAL A 525 15.06 0.28 13.89
C VAL A 525 14.19 0.30 12.63
N GLY A 526 14.36 1.29 11.75
CA GLY A 526 13.52 1.48 10.58
C GLY A 526 12.12 2.01 10.91
N PHE A 527 11.29 2.15 9.86
CA PHE A 527 9.89 2.60 9.98
C PHE A 527 8.92 1.47 10.32
N TYR A 528 9.30 0.20 10.10
CA TYR A 528 8.46 -1.00 10.28
C TYR A 528 9.25 -2.21 10.80
#